data_AF-F3G158-F1
#
_entry.id   AF-F3G158-F1
#
_cell.length_a   1.000
_cell.length_b   1.000
_cell.length_c   1.000
_cell.angle_alpha   90.00
_cell.angle_beta   90.00
_cell.angle_gamma   90.00
#
_symmetry.space_group_name_H-M   'P 1'
#
loop_
_entity.id
_entity.type
_entity.pdbx_description
1 polymer ?
#
loop_
_entity_poly.entity_id
_entity_poly.type
_entity_poly.pdbx_seq_one_letter_code
_entity_poly.pdbx_strand_id
1 'polypeptide(L)' 'MGEIEAQLAACDGIQDALVLVREDEPGDKRLVAY' A
#
# COMPACT_ATOMS: atom_id res chain seq x y z
N MET A 1 5.53 -9.05 -4.72
CA MET A 1 5.70 -7.61 -4.47
C MET A 1 4.78 -6.90 -5.43
N GLY A 2 3.79 -6.18 -4.89
CA GLY A 2 2.81 -5.46 -5.70
C GLY A 2 3.46 -4.27 -6.40
N GLU A 3 2.96 -3.91 -7.58
CA GLU A 3 3.47 -2.77 -8.37
C GLU A 3 3.47 -1.46 -7.57
N ILE A 4 2.49 -1.30 -6.69
CA ILE A 4 2.33 -0.14 -5.80
C ILE A 4 3.42 -0.10 -4.71
N GLU A 5 3.79 -1.25 -4.12
CA GLU A 5 4.86 -1.32 -3.11
C GLU A 5 6.20 -0.87 -3.70
N ALA A 6 6.50 -1.34 -4.92
CA ALA A 6 7.73 -0.99 -5.62
C ALA A 6 7.81 0.51 -5.95
N GLN A 7 6.66 1.13 -6.26
CA GLN A 7 6.58 2.57 -6.55
C GLN A 7 6.72 3.42 -5.28
N LEU A 8 6.10 3.03 -4.17
CA LEU A 8 6.28 3.72 -2.89
C LEU A 8 7.70 3.56 -2.34
N ALA A 9 8.30 2.39 -2.45
CA ALA A 9 9.69 2.16 -2.05
C ALA A 9 10.70 2.96 -2.91
N ALA A 10 10.31 3.42 -4.10
CA ALA A 10 11.12 4.28 -4.95
C ALA A 10 10.99 5.78 -4.61
N CYS A 11 10.12 6.17 -3.67
CA CYS A 11 10.01 7.56 -3.21
C CYS A 11 11.10 7.91 -2.19
N ASP A 12 11.79 9.03 -2.44
CA ASP A 12 12.82 9.56 -1.54
C ASP A 12 12.24 9.85 -0.14
N GLY A 13 12.79 9.20 0.88
CA GLY A 13 12.34 9.32 2.28
C GLY A 13 11.52 8.14 2.80
N ILE A 14 11.16 7.17 1.96
CA ILE A 14 10.49 5.94 2.39
C ILE A 14 11.51 4.82 2.65
N GLN A 15 11.57 4.31 3.87
CA GLN A 15 12.46 3.19 4.23
C GLN A 15 11.87 1.83 3.91
N ASP A 16 10.55 1.69 4.07
CA ASP A 16 9.81 0.46 3.82
C ASP A 16 8.40 0.86 3.38
N ALA A 17 7.83 0.10 2.44
CA ALA A 17 6.48 0.34 1.93
C ALA A 17 5.70 -0.97 1.93
N LEU A 18 4.60 -1.04 2.67
CA LEU A 18 3.73 -2.21 2.72
C LEU A 18 2.33 -1.84 2.24
N VAL A 19 1.84 -2.53 1.21
CA VAL A 19 0.50 -2.27 0.66
C VAL A 19 -0.43 -3.40 1.07
N LEU A 20 -1.50 -3.03 1.79
CA LEU A 20 -2.50 -3.97 2.27
C LEU A 20 -3.88 -3.59 1.73
N VAL A 21 -4.68 -4.60 1.39
CA VAL A 21 -6.11 -4.40 1.11
C VAL A 21 -6.83 -4.43 2.44
N ARG A 22 -7.46 -3.32 2.82
CA ARG A 22 -8.39 -3.26 3.96
C ARG A 22 -9.82 -3.30 3.44
N GLU A 23 -10.64 -4.07 4.14
CA GLU A 23 -12.09 -4.04 4.01
C GLU A 23 -12.60 -3.49 5.35
N ASP A 24 -12.70 -2.16 5.45
CA ASP A 24 -13.14 -1.50 6.69
C ASP A 24 -14.68 -1.59 6.84
N GLU A 25 -15.40 -1.65 5.72
CA GLU A 25 -16.84 -1.94 5.64
C GLU A 25 -17.08 -3.05 4.61
N PRO A 26 -18.06 -3.94 4.83
CA PRO A 26 -18.35 -5.01 3.89
C PRO A 26 -18.68 -4.44 2.50
N GLY A 27 -17.82 -4.73 1.53
CA GLY A 27 -17.93 -4.22 0.15
C GLY A 27 -17.07 -3.01 -0.20
N ASP A 28 -16.44 -2.34 0.79
CA ASP A 28 -15.53 -1.22 0.53
C ASP A 28 -14.07 -1.67 0.71
N LYS A 29 -13.49 -2.13 -0.40
CA LYS A 29 -12.07 -2.51 -0.47
C LYS A 29 -11.22 -1.28 -0.80
N ARG A 30 -10.35 -0.92 0.14
CA ARG A 30 -9.37 0.17 -0.05
C ARG A 30 -7.95 -0.36 0.03
N LEU A 31 -7.09 0.16 -0.83
CA LEU A 31 -5.65 -0.06 -0.75
C LEU A 31 -5.06 0.99 0.18
N VAL A 32 -4.34 0.52 1.20
CA VAL A 32 -3.63 1.38 2.15
C VAL A 32 -2.15 1.03 2.09
N ALA A 33 -1.32 2.05 1.90
CA ALA A 33 0.13 1.94 1.95
C ALA A 33 0.64 2.56 3.25
N TYR A 34 1.50 1.83 3.98
CA TYR A 34 2.25 2.30 5.14
C TYR A 34 3.72 2.43 4.80
#